data_AF-A0A9E2RUP1-F1
#
_entry.id   AF-A0A9E2RUP1-F1
#
_cell.length_a   1.000
_cell.length_b   1.000
_cell.length_c   1.000
_cell.angle_alpha   90.00
_cell.angle_beta   90.00
_cell.angle_gamma   90.00
#
_symmetry.space_group_name_H-M   'P 1'
#
loop_
_entity.id
_entity.type
_entity.pdbx_description
1 polymer ?
#
loop_
_entity_poly.entity_id
_entity_poly.type
_entity_poly.pdbx_seq_one_letter_code
_entity_poly.pdbx_strand_id
1 'polypeptide(L)'
;MLRRFVIALGVAGLLAAIVCLAFRLYIPAIYLFIEGGVVIVAVLFEPWRYLPKVNRNKGHWQATGERFVDPTSGKMVEVFYNPETGERDYRDT
;
A
#
# COMPACT_ATOMS: atom_id res chain seq x y z
N MET A 1 7.91 -3.53 6.03
CA MET A 1 9.29 -3.68 5.49
C MET A 1 9.32 -3.86 3.98
N LEU A 2 8.45 -4.70 3.41
CA LEU A 2 8.37 -4.95 1.96
C LEU A 2 8.29 -3.68 1.10
N ARG A 3 7.39 -2.75 1.42
CA ARG A 3 7.24 -1.48 0.69
C ARG A 3 8.56 -0.71 0.52
N ARG A 4 9.34 -0.57 1.61
CA ARG A 4 10.64 0.14 1.57
C ARG A 4 11.66 -0.63 0.74
N PHE A 5 11.65 -1.95 0.83
CA PHE A 5 12.52 -2.81 0.03
C PHE A 5 12.22 -2.72 -1.47
N VAL A 6 10.94 -2.78 -1.86
CA VAL A 6 10.53 -2.66 -3.26
C VAL A 6 10.86 -1.28 -3.82
N ILE A 7 10.66 -0.20 -3.04
CA ILE A 7 11.11 1.15 -3.43
C ILE A 7 12.62 1.18 -3.62
N ALA A 8 13.40 0.58 -2.72
CA ALA A 8 14.86 0.54 -2.83
C ALA A 8 15.32 -0.19 -4.11
N LEU A 9 14.66 -1.30 -4.48
CA LEU A 9 14.92 -1.99 -5.75
C LEU A 9 14.61 -1.11 -6.97
N GLY A 10 13.48 -0.40 -6.95
CA GLY A 10 13.13 0.54 -8.02
C GLY A 10 14.17 1.66 -8.15
N VAL A 11 14.61 2.25 -7.03
CA VAL A 11 15.65 3.29 -7.01
C VAL A 11 17.00 2.74 -7.52
N ALA A 12 17.38 1.53 -7.11
CA ALA A 12 18.58 0.88 -7.61
C ALA A 12 18.53 0.67 -9.13
N GLY A 13 17.38 0.27 -9.67
CA GLY A 13 17.15 0.18 -11.12
C GLY A 13 17.32 1.52 -11.84
N LEU A 14 16.77 2.61 -11.29
CA LEU A 14 16.96 3.95 -11.85
C LEU A 14 18.42 4.42 -11.82
N LEU A 15 19.15 4.14 -10.73
CA LEU A 15 20.58 4.44 -10.64
C LEU A 15 21.39 3.63 -11.66
N ALA A 16 21.08 2.34 -11.82
CA ALA A 16 21.71 1.49 -12.82
C ALA A 16 21.43 1.98 -14.25
N ALA A 17 20.22 2.49 -14.53
CA ALA A 17 19.90 3.11 -15.81
C ALA A 17 20.79 4.33 -16.11
N ILE A 18 21.03 5.20 -15.12
CA ILE A 18 21.92 6.37 -15.24
C ILE A 18 23.35 5.91 -15.56
N VAL A 19 23.84 4.87 -14.87
CA VAL A 19 25.16 4.28 -15.16
C VAL A 19 25.21 3.75 -16.59
N CYS A 20 24.20 3.00 -17.04
CA CYS A 20 24.13 2.52 -18.43
C CYS A 20 24.17 3.66 -19.46
N LEU A 21 23.49 4.78 -19.20
CA LEU A 21 23.54 5.97 -20.07
C LEU A 21 24.96 6.54 -20.16
N ALA A 22 25.70 6.61 -19.05
CA ALA A 22 27.08 7.09 -19.04
C ALA A 22 28.01 6.25 -19.91
N PHE A 23 27.73 4.94 -20.04
CA PHE A 23 28.45 4.00 -20.90
C PHE A 23 27.83 3.83 -22.30
N ARG A 24 26.85 4.65 -22.69
CA ARG A 24 26.13 4.58 -23.98
C ARG A 24 25.40 3.25 -24.22
N LEU A 25 25.04 2.53 -23.16
CA LEU A 25 24.24 1.32 -23.21
C LEU A 25 22.75 1.69 -23.20
N TYR A 26 22.24 2.20 -24.32
CA TYR A 26 20.91 2.81 -24.38
C TYR A 26 19.75 1.84 -24.16
N ILE A 27 19.80 0.65 -24.76
CA ILE A 27 18.74 -0.35 -24.63
C ILE A 27 18.55 -0.76 -23.15
N PRO A 28 19.57 -1.26 -22.43
CA PRO A 28 19.39 -1.62 -21.02
C PRO A 28 19.04 -0.41 -20.14
N ALA A 29 19.54 0.79 -20.46
CA ALA A 29 19.15 2.00 -19.74
C ALA A 29 17.63 2.25 -19.82
N ILE A 30 17.03 2.09 -21.00
CA ILE A 30 15.58 2.27 -21.19
C ILE A 30 14.80 1.23 -20.39
N TYR A 31 15.18 -0.05 -20.46
CA TYR A 31 14.51 -1.12 -19.71
C TYR A 31 14.56 -0.86 -18.20
N LEU A 32 15.75 -0.59 -17.66
CA LEU A 32 15.94 -0.35 -16.23
C LEU A 32 15.18 0.90 -15.75
N PHE A 33 15.15 1.95 -16.57
CA PHE A 33 14.40 3.17 -16.26
C PHE A 33 12.89 2.90 -16.20
N ILE A 34 12.34 2.21 -17.20
CA ILE A 34 10.91 1.90 -17.27
C ILE A 34 10.52 0.97 -16.11
N GLU A 35 11.25 -0.12 -15.90
CA GLU A 35 10.93 -1.08 -14.83
C GLU A 35 11.06 -0.44 -13.44
N GLY A 36 12.15 0.28 -13.17
CA GLY A 36 12.34 0.99 -11.91
C GLY A 36 11.25 2.04 -11.66
N GLY A 37 10.89 2.79 -12.70
CA GLY A 37 9.81 3.77 -12.66
C GLY A 37 8.43 3.13 -12.39
N VAL A 38 8.07 2.08 -13.14
CA VAL A 38 6.80 1.35 -12.97
C VAL A 38 6.68 0.78 -11.56
N VAL A 39 7.75 0.18 -11.03
CA VAL A 39 7.77 -0.38 -9.67
C VAL A 39 7.52 0.71 -8.63
N ILE A 40 8.24 1.84 -8.72
CA ILE A 40 8.06 2.95 -7.79
C ILE A 40 6.63 3.50 -7.87
N VAL A 41 6.14 3.76 -9.08
CA VAL A 41 4.77 4.27 -9.30
C VAL A 41 3.75 3.29 -8.71
N ALA A 42 3.82 2.00 -9.06
CA ALA A 42 2.91 0.99 -8.55
C ALA A 42 2.82 0.98 -7.02
N VAL A 43 3.97 1.05 -6.33
CA VAL A 43 4.05 1.04 -4.86
C VAL A 43 3.61 2.37 -4.22
N LEU A 44 3.78 3.50 -4.91
CA LEU A 44 3.28 4.79 -4.44
C LEU A 44 1.75 4.88 -4.56
N PHE A 45 1.15 4.25 -5.57
CA PHE A 45 -0.30 4.23 -5.79
C PHE A 45 -1.03 3.04 -5.14
N GLU A 46 -0.31 2.00 -4.68
CA GLU A 46 -0.85 0.87 -3.93
C GLU A 46 -1.75 1.25 -2.72
N PRO A 47 -1.39 2.23 -1.86
CA PRO A 47 -2.16 2.55 -0.66
C PRO A 47 -3.57 3.05 -0.96
N TRP A 48 -3.80 3.61 -2.15
CA TRP A 48 -5.11 4.12 -2.55
C TRP A 48 -6.14 3.01 -2.80
N ARG A 49 -5.69 1.76 -3.00
CA ARG A 49 -6.56 0.66 -3.42
C ARG A 49 -7.00 -0.26 -2.28
N TYR A 50 -6.24 -0.34 -1.18
CA TYR A 50 -6.45 -1.34 -0.14
C TYR A 50 -7.17 -0.86 1.13
N LEU A 51 -7.41 0.44 1.30
CA LEU A 51 -8.28 0.91 2.39
C LEU A 51 -9.63 1.33 1.82
N PRO A 52 -10.70 0.53 2.02
CA PRO A 52 -12.06 1.04 1.89
C PRO A 52 -12.17 2.26 2.80
N LYS A 53 -12.39 3.44 2.23
CA LYS A 53 -12.76 4.62 3.01
C LYS A 53 -14.18 4.40 3.51
N VAL A 54 -14.31 3.73 4.65
CA VAL A 54 -15.60 3.54 5.31
C VAL A 54 -16.12 4.91 5.76
N ASN A 55 -17.34 5.25 5.38
CA ASN A 55 -17.95 6.49 5.82
C ASN A 55 -18.56 6.32 7.21
N ARG A 56 -17.76 6.61 8.24
CA ARG A 56 -18.16 6.49 9.66
C ARG A 56 -19.36 7.35 10.05
N ASN A 57 -19.70 8.37 9.26
CA ASN A 57 -20.81 9.27 9.52
C ASN A 57 -22.13 8.80 8.90
N LYS A 58 -22.12 7.73 8.09
CA LYS A 58 -23.31 7.21 7.42
C LYS A 58 -23.80 5.95 8.12
N GLY A 59 -25.01 5.98 8.65
CA GLY A 59 -25.70 4.83 9.27
C GLY A 59 -25.32 4.56 10.73
N HIS A 60 -26.08 3.67 11.36
CA HIS A 60 -25.86 3.27 12.76
C HIS A 60 -24.85 2.12 12.88
N TRP A 61 -23.64 2.44 13.35
CA TRP A 61 -22.60 1.46 13.63
C TRP A 61 -22.89 0.69 14.91
N GLN A 62 -22.93 -0.64 14.81
CA GLN A 62 -23.20 -1.55 15.93
C GLN A 62 -21.95 -2.34 16.27
N ALA A 63 -21.59 -2.40 17.56
CA ALA A 63 -20.53 -3.27 18.03
C ALA A 63 -20.98 -4.73 17.86
N THR A 64 -20.13 -5.54 17.24
CA THR A 64 -20.40 -6.99 17.06
C THR A 64 -19.97 -7.83 18.26
N GLY A 65 -19.14 -7.27 19.15
CA GLY A 65 -18.47 -7.99 20.23
C GLY A 65 -17.24 -8.77 19.78
N GLU A 66 -16.96 -8.85 18.47
CA GLU A 66 -15.73 -9.44 17.95
C GLU A 66 -14.54 -8.53 18.26
N ARG A 67 -13.55 -9.07 18.99
CA ARG A 67 -12.30 -8.39 19.33
C ARG A 67 -11.11 -9.27 19.01
N PHE A 68 -10.07 -8.67 18.44
CA PHE A 68 -8.82 -9.35 18.16
C PHE A 68 -7.63 -8.39 18.23
N VAL A 69 -6.42 -8.93 18.29
CA VAL A 69 -5.20 -8.12 18.18
C VAL A 69 -4.85 -8.02 16.70
N ASP A 70 -4.81 -6.81 16.16
CA ASP A 70 -4.36 -6.59 14.78
C ASP A 70 -2.89 -7.01 14.65
N PRO A 71 -2.55 -8.02 13.84
CA PRO A 71 -1.18 -8.49 13.69
C PRO A 71 -0.25 -7.44 13.08
N THR A 72 -0.80 -6.39 12.45
CA THR A 72 -0.03 -5.32 11.83
C THR A 72 0.38 -4.24 12.83
N SER A 73 -0.55 -3.79 13.67
CA SER A 73 -0.32 -2.72 14.65
C SER A 73 -0.07 -3.20 16.08
N GLY A 74 -0.41 -4.45 16.40
CA GLY A 74 -0.37 -5.00 17.76
C GLY A 74 -1.47 -4.48 18.68
N LYS A 75 -2.40 -3.67 18.16
CA LYS A 75 -3.47 -3.06 18.96
C LYS A 75 -4.68 -3.97 19.06
N MET A 76 -5.42 -3.85 20.15
CA MET A 76 -6.73 -4.45 20.27
C MET A 76 -7.71 -3.69 19.39
N VAL A 77 -8.40 -4.41 18.50
CA VAL A 77 -9.41 -3.85 17.60
C VAL A 77 -10.75 -4.53 17.87
N GLU A 78 -11.82 -3.73 17.84
CA GLU A 78 -13.21 -4.18 17.91
C GLU A 78 -13.88 -3.95 16.55
N VAL A 79 -14.67 -4.93 16.11
CA VAL A 79 -15.40 -4.87 14.84
C VAL A 79 -16.76 -4.23 15.04
N PHE A 80 -17.04 -3.21 14.23
CA PHE A 80 -18.35 -2.58 14.10
C PHE A 80 -18.97 -2.94 12.75
N TYR A 81 -20.26 -3.21 12.76
CA TYR A 81 -21.07 -3.50 11.56
C TYR A 81 -22.09 -2.39 11.31
N ASN A 82 -22.26 -2.02 10.05
CA ASN A 82 -23.32 -1.13 9.62
C ASN A 82 -24.42 -1.93 8.91
N PRO A 83 -25.61 -2.11 9.49
CA PRO A 83 -26.68 -2.90 8.89
C PRO A 83 -27.32 -2.23 7.66
N GLU A 84 -27.17 -0.91 7.49
CA GLU A 84 -27.73 -0.18 6.35
C GLU A 84 -26.88 -0.34 5.09
N THR A 85 -25.55 -0.39 5.25
CA THR A 85 -24.60 -0.47 4.12
C THR A 85 -23.96 -1.84 3.96
N GLY A 86 -24.02 -2.69 4.99
CA GLY A 86 -23.30 -3.96 5.05
C GLY A 86 -21.79 -3.81 5.31
N GLU A 87 -21.31 -2.60 5.58
CA GLU A 87 -19.88 -2.32 5.79
C GLU A 87 -19.41 -2.77 7.18
N ARG A 88 -18.11 -3.10 7.28
CA ARG A 88 -17.42 -3.39 8.53
C ARG A 88 -16.32 -2.35 8.77
N ASP A 89 -16.27 -1.81 9.98
CA ASP A 89 -15.23 -0.87 10.43
C ASP A 89 -14.47 -1.49 11.60
N TYR A 90 -13.15 -1.34 11.58
CA TYR A 90 -12.27 -1.85 12.62
C TYR A 90 -11.76 -0.66 13.42
N ARG A 91 -12.04 -0.65 14.72
CA ARG A 91 -11.70 0.47 15.61
C ARG A 91 -10.78 0.01 16.72
N ASP A 92 -9.70 0.74 16.94
CA ASP A 92 -8.82 0.53 18.10
C ASP A 92 -9.62 0.72 19.39
N THR A 93 -9.42 -0.17 20.38
CA THR A 93 -10.02 -0.10 21.73
C THR A 93 -8.98 0.26 22.78
#